data_AF-A0A928C535-F1
#
_entry.id   AF-A0A928C535-F1
#
_cell.length_a   1.000
_cell.length_b   1.000
_cell.length_c   1.000
_cell.angle_alpha   90.00
_cell.angle_beta   90.00
_cell.angle_gamma   90.00
#
_symmetry.space_group_name_H-M   'P 1'
#
loop_
_entity.id
_entity.type
_entity.pdbx_description
1 polymer ?
#
loop_
_entity_poly.entity_id
_entity_poly.type
_entity_poly.pdbx_seq_one_letter_code
_entity_poly.pdbx_strand_id
1 'polypeptide(L)' 'METEKGFYMVFMEGGNTPAYKHAEKESAIKEARRLAETHKKKTYLLATVTSFEYDCIKIKEANPCDLRIEDALPF' A
#
# COMPACT_ATOMS: atom_id res chain seq x y z
N MET A 1 16.69 -6.20 -10.85
CA MET A 1 15.47 -5.47 -10.44
C MET A 1 14.50 -6.51 -9.93
N GLU A 2 14.22 -6.54 -8.63
CA GLU A 2 13.13 -7.36 -8.12
C GLU A 2 11.84 -6.79 -8.68
N THR A 3 11.19 -7.53 -9.56
CA THR A 3 9.85 -7.17 -10.03
C THR A 3 8.91 -7.40 -8.87
N GLU A 4 8.35 -6.34 -8.28
CA GLU A 4 7.27 -6.51 -7.30
C GLU A 4 6.19 -7.40 -7.92
N LYS A 5 5.92 -8.54 -7.27
CA LYS A 5 4.85 -9.44 -7.70
C LYS A 5 3.53 -8.73 -7.42
N GLY A 6 2.73 -8.49 -8.46
CA GLY A 6 1.40 -7.91 -8.31
C GLY A 6 0.55 -8.67 -7.29
N PHE A 7 -0.40 -7.98 -6.67
CA PHE A 7 -1.27 -8.56 -5.64
C PHE A 7 -2.74 -8.31 -5.97
N TYR A 8 -3.61 -8.99 -5.24
CA TYR A 8 -5.05 -8.84 -5.34
C TYR A 8 -5.62 -8.25 -4.06
N MET A 9 -6.65 -7.42 -4.18
CA MET A 9 -7.42 -6.93 -3.05
C MET A 9 -8.90 -7.23 -3.20
N VAL A 10 -9.59 -7.41 -2.09
CA VAL A 10 -11.05 -7.56 -2.09
C VAL A 10 -11.70 -6.27 -1.59
N PHE A 11 -12.60 -5.72 -2.41
CA PHE A 11 -13.43 -4.57 -2.09
C PHE A 11 -14.89 -4.99 -1.94
N MET A 12 -15.58 -4.47 -0.93
CA MET A 12 -17.00 -4.74 -0.71
C MET A 12 -17.81 -3.49 -1.02
N GLU A 13 -18.94 -3.66 -1.70
CA GLU A 13 -19.85 -2.56 -2.03
C GLU A 13 -20.33 -1.83 -0.77
N GLY A 14 -20.16 -0.49 -0.77
CA GLY A 14 -20.45 0.36 0.38
C GLY A 14 -19.46 0.23 1.54
N GLY A 15 -18.30 -0.42 1.33
CA GLY A 15 -17.18 -0.40 2.27
C GLY A 15 -16.30 0.83 2.09
N ASN A 16 -15.56 1.20 3.16
CA ASN A 16 -14.70 2.38 3.15
C ASN A 16 -13.43 2.18 2.30
N THR A 17 -12.75 1.05 2.42
CA THR A 17 -11.52 0.72 1.68
C THR A 17 -11.41 -0.79 1.43
N PRO A 18 -10.67 -1.24 0.39
CA PRO A 18 -10.33 -2.65 0.21
C PRO A 18 -9.49 -3.15 1.39
N ALA A 19 -9.89 -4.26 2.03
CA ALA A 19 -9.35 -4.66 3.34
C ALA A 19 -8.48 -5.93 3.32
N TYR A 20 -8.57 -6.74 2.27
CA TYR A 20 -7.91 -8.06 2.23
C TYR A 20 -6.94 -8.13 1.06
N LYS A 21 -5.63 -8.19 1.33
CA LYS A 21 -4.55 -8.33 0.34
C LYS A 21 -4.15 -9.80 0.19
N HIS A 22 -4.07 -10.28 -1.04
CA HIS A 22 -3.70 -11.66 -1.39
C HIS A 22 -2.62 -11.67 -2.46
N ALA A 23 -1.64 -12.56 -2.34
CA ALA A 23 -0.63 -12.76 -3.39
C ALA A 23 -1.20 -13.54 -4.59
N GLU A 24 -2.06 -14.52 -4.31
CA GLU A 24 -2.59 -15.45 -5.32
C GLU A 24 -4.08 -15.20 -5.61
N LYS A 25 -4.47 -15.34 -6.88
CA LYS A 25 -5.83 -15.03 -7.36
C LYS A 25 -6.88 -15.93 -6.71
N GLU A 26 -6.62 -17.23 -6.61
CA GLU A 26 -7.54 -18.22 -6.05
C GLU A 26 -7.83 -17.94 -4.57
N SER A 27 -6.83 -17.48 -3.82
CA SER A 27 -6.99 -17.08 -2.42
C SER A 27 -7.94 -15.89 -2.31
N ALA A 28 -7.75 -14.89 -3.17
CA ALA A 28 -8.58 -13.70 -3.20
C ALA A 28 -10.03 -13.98 -3.64
N ILE A 29 -10.23 -14.92 -4.59
CA ILE A 29 -11.57 -15.36 -5.01
C ILE A 29 -12.32 -16.03 -3.86
N LYS A 30 -11.65 -16.90 -3.09
CA LYS A 30 -12.25 -17.55 -1.92
C LYS A 30 -12.68 -16.52 -0.89
N GLU A 31 -11.85 -15.51 -0.66
CA GLU A 31 -12.14 -14.46 0.31
C GLU A 31 -13.28 -13.55 -0.15
N ALA A 32 -13.30 -13.14 -1.42
CA ALA A 32 -14.40 -12.39 -2.01
C ALA A 32 -15.73 -13.14 -1.89
N ARG A 33 -15.73 -14.44 -2.19
CA ARG A 33 -16.92 -15.29 -2.02
C ARG A 33 -17.38 -15.33 -0.57
N ARG A 34 -16.48 -15.62 0.37
CA ARG A 34 -16.78 -15.68 1.81
C ARG A 34 -17.43 -14.37 2.28
N LEU A 35 -16.90 -13.23 1.85
CA LEU A 35 -17.40 -11.91 2.22
C LEU A 35 -18.78 -11.61 1.59
N ALA A 36 -18.97 -11.92 0.31
CA ALA A 36 -20.26 -11.76 -0.34
C ALA A 36 -21.35 -12.59 0.34
N GLU A 37 -21.03 -13.85 0.69
CA GLU A 37 -21.94 -14.77 1.37
C GLU A 37 -22.26 -14.32 2.80
N THR A 38 -21.26 -13.81 3.53
CA THR A 38 -21.39 -13.36 4.92
C THR A 38 -22.22 -12.08 5.04
N HIS A 39 -21.93 -11.09 4.19
CA HIS A 39 -22.51 -9.76 4.30
C HIS A 39 -23.70 -9.52 3.37
N LYS A 40 -24.02 -10.48 2.49
CA LYS A 40 -25.08 -10.37 1.47
C LYS A 40 -24.93 -9.11 0.61
N LYS A 41 -23.69 -8.75 0.31
CA LYS A 41 -23.31 -7.58 -0.48
C LYS A 41 -22.43 -8.00 -1.64
N LYS A 42 -22.42 -7.18 -2.69
CA LYS A 42 -21.52 -7.40 -3.81
C LYS A 42 -20.08 -7.16 -3.37
N THR A 43 -19.18 -8.03 -3.80
CA THR A 43 -17.74 -7.90 -3.60
C THR A 43 -17.04 -7.90 -4.93
N TYR A 44 -15.96 -7.13 -5.02
CA TYR A 44 -15.14 -6.95 -6.19
C TYR A 44 -13.73 -7.43 -5.88
N LEU A 45 -13.13 -8.09 -6.88
CA LEU A 45 -11.73 -8.45 -6.85
C LEU A 45 -10.94 -7.42 -7.64
N LEU A 46 -9.99 -6.76 -6.97
CA LEU A 46 -9.09 -5.77 -7.54
C LEU A 46 -7.72 -6.42 -7.75
N ALA A 47 -7.04 -6.08 -8.84
CA ALA A 47 -5.68 -6.52 -9.12
C ALA A 47 -4.76 -5.30 -9.26
N THR A 48 -3.56 -5.41 -8.72
CA THR A 48 -2.55 -4.36 -8.86
C THR A 48 -2.00 -4.37 -10.28
N VAL A 49 -2.16 -3.25 -10.99
CA VAL A 49 -1.60 -3.04 -12.33
C VAL A 49 -0.25 -2.32 -12.26
N THR A 50 -0.10 -1.38 -11.33
CA THR A 50 1.13 -0.59 -11.12
C THR A 50 1.16 -0.10 -9.67
N SER A 51 2.35 -0.05 -9.06
CA SER A 51 2.60 0.51 -7.73
C SER A 51 3.55 1.71 -7.82
N PHE A 52 3.36 2.67 -6.92
CA PHE A 52 4.28 3.78 -6.68
C PHE A 52 4.53 3.83 -5.18
N GLU A 53 5.80 3.91 -4.79
CA GLU A 53 6.21 4.05 -3.40
C GLU A 53 6.90 5.41 -3.22
N TYR A 54 6.58 6.11 -2.14
CA TYR A 54 7.26 7.36 -1.79
C TYR A 54 8.47 7.03 -0.92
N ASP A 55 9.67 7.09 -1.50
CA ASP A 55 10.92 7.00 -0.74
C ASP A 55 11.21 8.35 -0.05
N CYS A 56 10.72 8.52 1.18
CA CYS A 56 11.28 9.54 2.07
C CYS A 56 12.67 9.08 2.51
N ILE A 57 13.71 9.81 2.08
CA ILE A 57 15.09 9.62 2.53
C ILE A 57 15.11 9.62 4.06
N LYS A 58 15.49 8.50 4.67
CA LYS A 58 15.77 8.44 6.10
C LYS A 58 17.04 9.23 6.38
N ILE A 59 16.89 10.51 6.73
CA ILE A 59 18.01 11.29 7.28
C ILE A 59 18.34 10.67 8.64
N LYS A 60 19.47 9.95 8.71
CA LYS A 60 20.12 9.64 9.99
C LYS A 60 20.93 10.87 10.37
N GLU A 61 20.42 11.65 11.31
CA GLU A 61 21.25 12.67 11.96
C GLU A 61 22.36 11.96 12.73
N ALA A 62 23.61 12.17 12.31
CA ALA A 62 24.74 12.02 13.23
C ALA A 62 24.73 13.25 14.16
N ASN A 63 24.95 13.02 15.45
CA ASN A 63 24.84 13.98 16.54
C ASN A 63 25.34 15.42 16.26
N PRO A 64 24.77 16.43 16.93
CA PRO A 64 24.82 17.84 16.54
C PRO A 64 26.10 18.56 16.99
N CYS A 65 27.25 18.30 16.35
CA CYS A 65 28.49 19.03 16.66
C CYS A 65 29.26 19.68 15.50
N ASP A 66 28.90 19.47 14.23
CA ASP A 66 29.76 19.96 13.11
C ASP A 66 29.13 21.00 12.17
N LEU A 67 27.99 21.60 12.53
CA LEU A 67 27.39 22.65 11.68
C LEU A 67 27.76 24.05 12.17
N ARG A 68 28.87 24.55 11.61
CA ARG A 68 29.27 25.96 11.62
C ARG A 68 28.16 26.76 10.92
N ILE A 69 27.49 27.66 11.65
CA ILE A 69 26.41 28.51 11.13
C ILE A 69 27.00 29.69 10.37
N GLU A 70 27.41 29.47 9.12
CA GLU A 70 27.64 30.51 8.10
C GLU A 70 27.41 29.76 6.78
N ASP A 71 26.19 29.67 6.24
CA ASP A 71 25.62 30.73 5.41
C ASP A 71 24.10 30.60 5.34
N ALA A 72 23.44 31.73 5.55
CA ALA A 72 22.00 31.91 5.50
C ALA A 72 21.41 31.56 4.12
N LEU A 73 20.27 30.87 4.15
CA LEU A 73 19.35 30.73 3.01
C LEU A 73 18.79 32.11 2.61
N PRO A 74 18.74 32.47 1.32
CA PRO A 74 17.69 33.30 0.78
C PRO A 74 16.55 32.43 0.23
N PHE A 75 15.33 32.90 0.49
CA PHE A 75 14.02 32.30 0.28
C PHE A 75 13.77 31.73 -1.13
#